data_AF-U9VX37-F1
#
_entry.id   AF-U9VX37-F1
#
_cell.length_a   1.000
_cell.length_b   1.000
_cell.length_c   1.000
_cell.angle_alpha   90.00
_cell.angle_beta   90.00
_cell.angle_gamma   90.00
#
_symmetry.space_group_name_H-M   'P 1'
#
loop_
_entity.id
_entity.type
_entity.pdbx_description
1 polymer ?
#
loop_
_entity_poly.entity_id
_entity_poly.type
_entity_poly.pdbx_seq_one_letter_code
_entity_poly.pdbx_strand_id
1 'polypeptide(L)'
;MSQSPRDRIAQRRQLQKQQSQIFLELLPVLDDLDRACNHWQQAQQQQQQQPADSSNWWRRLFPWTTQPTPDHPGELNAVVKSAYDGVSLIRQSLLDILERQAVTPIDTLGYPFDPSQMNAMGREASPEAPPNTVIKEILKGYRWQDRVLREAQVIVAEATDHQSSSS
;
A
#
# COMPACT_ATOMS: atom_id res chain seq x y z
N MET A 1 0.00 -48.28 13.04
CA MET A 1 0.01 -48.52 11.57
C MET A 1 0.75 -47.37 10.91
N SER A 2 1.66 -47.65 9.97
CA SER A 2 2.44 -46.61 9.27
C SER A 2 1.74 -46.14 7.99
N GLN A 3 1.46 -44.84 7.87
CA GLN A 3 0.82 -44.24 6.69
C GLN A 3 1.64 -44.47 5.40
N SER A 4 0.94 -44.72 4.30
CA SER A 4 1.50 -45.05 2.98
C SER A 4 2.25 -43.87 2.37
N PRO A 5 3.27 -44.08 1.51
CA PRO A 5 3.95 -42.99 0.80
C PRO A 5 3.00 -42.10 -0.02
N ARG A 6 1.91 -42.65 -0.57
CA ARG A 6 0.88 -41.87 -1.30
C ARG A 6 0.15 -40.90 -0.38
N ASP A 7 -0.31 -41.37 0.77
CA ASP A 7 -1.06 -40.60 1.77
C ASP A 7 -0.23 -39.39 2.24
N ARG A 8 1.07 -39.59 2.49
CA ARG A 8 1.99 -38.53 2.93
C ARG A 8 2.16 -37.41 1.88
N ILE A 9 2.15 -37.76 0.59
CA ILE A 9 2.22 -36.78 -0.51
C ILE A 9 0.90 -36.01 -0.61
N ALA A 10 -0.24 -36.69 -0.49
CA ALA A 10 -1.56 -36.05 -0.46
C ALA A 10 -1.70 -35.10 0.73
N GLN A 11 -1.31 -35.55 1.93
CA GLN A 11 -1.33 -34.75 3.16
C GLN A 11 -0.41 -33.52 3.06
N ARG A 12 0.81 -33.64 2.52
CA ARG A 12 1.69 -32.48 2.29
C ARG A 12 1.06 -31.46 1.32
N ARG A 13 0.47 -31.92 0.22
CA ARG A 13 -0.25 -31.04 -0.72
C ARG A 13 -1.47 -30.37 -0.07
N GLN A 14 -2.18 -31.07 0.82
CA GLN A 14 -3.30 -30.50 1.56
C GLN A 14 -2.84 -29.43 2.57
N LEU A 15 -1.78 -29.69 3.32
CA LEU A 15 -1.17 -28.70 4.24
C LEU A 15 -0.68 -27.46 3.48
N GLN A 16 0.00 -27.63 2.35
CA GLN A 16 0.42 -26.49 1.49
C GLN A 16 -0.77 -25.69 0.96
N LYS A 17 -1.88 -26.34 0.59
CA LYS A 17 -3.12 -25.64 0.21
C LYS A 17 -3.71 -24.87 1.39
N GLN A 18 -3.75 -25.45 2.59
CA GLN A 18 -4.26 -24.78 3.80
C GLN A 18 -3.38 -23.57 4.19
N GLN A 19 -2.05 -23.69 4.14
CA GLN A 19 -1.13 -22.57 4.36
C GLN A 19 -1.33 -21.46 3.31
N SER A 20 -1.39 -21.83 2.02
CA SER A 20 -1.67 -20.87 0.94
C SER A 20 -3.02 -20.16 1.13
N GLN A 21 -4.04 -20.85 1.65
CA GLN A 21 -5.36 -20.27 1.91
C GLN A 21 -5.30 -19.28 3.08
N ILE A 22 -4.64 -19.63 4.18
CA ILE A 22 -4.44 -18.74 5.34
C ILE A 22 -3.71 -17.46 4.92
N PHE A 23 -2.66 -17.55 4.09
CA PHE A 23 -1.98 -16.37 3.59
C PHE A 23 -2.90 -15.50 2.72
N LEU A 24 -3.69 -16.10 1.82
CA LEU A 24 -4.66 -15.38 0.99
C LEU A 24 -5.75 -14.67 1.81
N GLU A 25 -6.19 -15.26 2.92
CA GLU A 25 -7.16 -14.67 3.85
C GLU A 25 -6.56 -13.52 4.69
N LEU A 26 -5.24 -13.51 4.89
CA LEU A 26 -4.53 -12.43 5.59
C LEU A 26 -4.21 -11.22 4.70
N LEU A 27 -4.07 -11.38 3.38
CA LEU A 27 -3.68 -10.27 2.49
C LEU A 27 -4.68 -9.09 2.48
N PRO A 28 -6.02 -9.28 2.47
CA PRO A 28 -6.96 -8.16 2.56
C PRO A 28 -6.85 -7.37 3.87
N VAL A 29 -6.59 -8.05 4.99
CA VAL A 29 -6.37 -7.41 6.30
C VAL A 29 -5.10 -6.54 6.25
N LEU A 30 -4.05 -7.03 5.58
CA LEU A 30 -2.83 -6.24 5.34
C LEU A 30 -3.09 -5.03 4.43
N ASP A 31 -3.90 -5.17 3.37
CA ASP A 31 -4.27 -4.04 2.49
C ASP A 31 -5.05 -2.95 3.22
N ASP A 32 -5.97 -3.31 4.13
CA ASP A 32 -6.72 -2.34 4.93
C ASP A 32 -5.84 -1.67 5.99
N LEU A 33 -4.84 -2.38 6.54
CA LEU A 33 -3.81 -1.79 7.41
C LEU A 33 -2.89 -0.82 6.63
N ASP A 34 -2.43 -1.21 5.43
CA ASP A 34 -1.69 -0.34 4.51
C ASP A 34 -2.50 0.92 4.17
N ARG A 35 -3.78 0.76 3.82
CA ARG A 35 -4.70 1.86 3.50
C ARG A 35 -4.91 2.80 4.69
N ALA A 36 -5.09 2.26 5.89
CA ALA A 36 -5.25 3.04 7.12
C ALA A 36 -4.00 3.87 7.43
N CYS A 37 -2.81 3.27 7.35
CA CYS A 37 -1.55 3.97 7.57
C CYS A 37 -1.31 5.07 6.53
N ASN A 38 -1.48 4.75 5.24
CA ASN A 38 -1.28 5.70 4.13
C ASN A 38 -2.23 6.90 4.22
N HIS A 39 -3.51 6.67 4.53
CA HIS A 39 -4.50 7.74 4.69
C HIS A 39 -4.14 8.69 5.85
N TRP A 40 -3.68 8.16 6.98
CA TRP A 40 -3.25 8.98 8.12
C TRP A 40 -1.99 9.79 7.80
N GLN A 41 -1.00 9.18 7.14
CA GLN A 41 0.24 9.88 6.74
C GLN A 41 -0.06 11.05 5.78
N GLN A 42 -0.99 10.87 4.83
CA GLN A 42 -1.42 11.94 3.92
C GLN A 42 -2.14 13.07 4.66
N ALA A 43 -3.04 12.75 5.59
CA ALA A 43 -3.72 13.75 6.41
C ALA A 43 -2.73 14.55 7.29
N GLN A 44 -1.73 13.88 7.88
CA GLN A 44 -0.68 14.54 8.65
C GLN A 44 0.19 15.46 7.78
N GLN A 45 0.57 15.02 6.57
CA GLN A 45 1.32 15.85 5.62
C GLN A 45 0.53 17.09 5.20
N GLN A 46 -0.78 16.96 4.90
CA GLN A 46 -1.63 18.11 4.59
C GLN A 46 -1.68 19.10 5.77
N GLN A 47 -1.74 18.62 7.01
CA GLN A 47 -1.75 19.49 8.20
C GLN A 47 -0.40 20.19 8.44
N GLN A 48 0.73 19.55 8.10
CA GLN A 48 2.06 20.18 8.17
C GLN A 48 2.35 21.12 6.98
N GLN A 49 1.74 20.88 5.82
CA GLN A 49 1.87 21.70 4.61
C GLN A 49 0.93 22.91 4.59
N GLN A 50 0.01 23.05 5.56
CA GLN A 50 -0.64 24.33 5.82
C GLN A 50 0.43 25.36 6.22
N PRO A 51 0.71 26.40 5.41
CA PRO A 51 1.67 27.40 5.81
C PRO A 51 1.15 28.10 7.07
N ALA A 52 1.98 28.21 8.09
CA ALA A 52 1.65 28.87 9.36
C ALA A 52 1.38 30.38 9.23
N ASP A 53 1.43 30.92 8.00
CA ASP A 53 1.17 32.30 7.66
C ASP A 53 0.49 32.45 6.28
N SER A 54 -0.79 32.79 6.31
CA SER A 54 -1.47 33.62 5.30
C SER A 54 -2.16 34.82 5.97
N SER A 55 -1.72 35.16 7.19
CA SER A 55 -2.52 35.80 8.23
C SER A 55 -1.73 36.59 9.28
N ASN A 56 -0.39 36.63 9.22
CA ASN A 56 0.40 37.53 10.07
C ASN A 56 0.18 39.02 9.71
N TRP A 57 -0.36 39.33 8.53
CA TRP A 57 -0.86 40.67 8.22
C TRP A 57 -2.12 41.00 9.07
N TRP A 58 -3.01 40.03 9.38
CA TRP A 58 -4.09 40.22 10.37
C TRP A 58 -3.51 40.50 11.76
N ARG A 59 -2.58 39.66 12.24
CA ARG A 59 -1.98 39.82 13.58
C ARG A 59 -1.22 41.13 13.78
N ARG A 60 -0.72 41.75 12.71
CA ARG A 60 -0.06 43.07 12.75
C ARG A 60 -1.03 44.25 12.69
N LEU A 61 -2.27 44.04 12.25
CA LEU A 61 -3.33 45.07 12.18
C LEU A 61 -4.31 45.00 13.36
N PHE A 62 -4.48 43.83 13.98
CA PHE A 62 -5.49 43.57 15.02
C PHE A 62 -4.86 43.12 16.36
N PRO A 63 -3.96 43.90 16.99
CA PRO A 63 -3.21 43.48 18.19
C PRO A 63 -4.08 43.25 19.46
N TRP A 64 -5.38 43.54 19.41
CA TRP A 64 -6.34 43.26 20.48
C TRP A 64 -7.04 41.91 20.34
N THR A 65 -6.81 41.13 19.28
CA THR A 65 -7.39 39.78 19.18
C THR A 65 -6.70 38.86 20.17
N THR A 66 -7.29 38.73 21.34
CA THR A 66 -7.01 37.66 22.31
C THR A 66 -6.92 36.35 21.55
N GLN A 67 -5.78 35.66 21.63
CA GLN A 67 -5.65 34.36 20.99
C GLN A 67 -6.71 33.41 21.58
N PRO A 68 -7.43 32.65 20.74
CA PRO A 68 -8.37 31.66 21.26
C PRO A 68 -7.59 30.68 22.14
N THR A 69 -8.07 30.46 23.37
CA THR A 69 -7.50 29.46 24.25
C THR A 69 -7.65 28.09 23.59
N PRO A 70 -6.57 27.30 23.44
CA PRO A 70 -6.63 25.99 22.82
C PRO A 70 -7.20 24.98 23.84
N ASP A 71 -8.50 25.10 24.12
CA ASP A 71 -9.20 24.25 25.06
C ASP A 71 -9.36 22.83 24.49
N HIS A 72 -8.43 21.96 24.89
CA HIS A 72 -8.44 20.50 24.75
C HIS A 72 -8.20 19.83 23.36
N PRO A 73 -7.79 20.48 22.24
CA PRO A 73 -7.55 19.77 20.98
C PRO A 73 -6.31 18.85 21.01
N GLY A 74 -5.39 19.05 21.96
CA GLY A 74 -4.15 18.28 22.08
C GLY A 74 -4.37 16.82 22.53
N GLU A 75 -5.37 16.57 23.39
CA GLU A 75 -5.63 15.23 23.94
C GLU A 75 -6.20 14.29 22.86
N LEU A 76 -7.19 14.75 22.10
CA LEU A 76 -7.73 14.00 20.96
C LEU A 76 -6.64 13.67 19.93
N ASN A 77 -5.75 14.61 19.63
CA ASN A 77 -4.63 14.38 18.71
C ASN A 77 -3.63 13.34 19.25
N ALA A 78 -3.35 13.36 20.56
CA ALA A 78 -2.50 12.36 21.21
C ALA A 78 -3.11 10.95 21.17
N VAL A 79 -4.43 10.83 21.41
CA VAL A 79 -5.16 9.56 21.29
C VAL A 79 -5.16 9.04 19.84
N VAL A 80 -5.46 9.90 18.86
CA VAL A 80 -5.44 9.55 17.43
C VAL A 80 -4.05 9.13 16.96
N LYS A 81 -2.98 9.81 17.42
CA LYS A 81 -1.60 9.40 17.12
C LYS A 81 -1.28 8.04 17.74
N SER A 82 -1.61 7.83 19.02
CA SER A 82 -1.38 6.56 19.71
C SER A 82 -2.09 5.38 19.00
N ALA A 83 -3.31 5.61 18.49
CA ALA A 83 -4.03 4.63 17.68
C ALA A 83 -3.31 4.32 16.35
N TYR A 84 -2.81 5.34 15.64
CA TYR A 84 -2.00 5.14 14.43
C TYR A 84 -0.71 4.37 14.73
N ASP A 85 0.04 4.74 15.77
CA ASP A 85 1.29 4.09 16.16
C ASP A 85 1.03 2.60 16.48
N GLY A 86 -0.08 2.28 17.16
CA GLY A 86 -0.53 0.90 17.39
C GLY A 86 -0.90 0.12 16.13
N VAL A 87 -1.66 0.73 15.20
CA VAL A 87 -2.01 0.13 13.90
C VAL A 87 -0.77 -0.14 13.06
N SER A 88 0.19 0.80 13.06
CA SER A 88 1.48 0.67 12.35
C SER A 88 2.34 -0.48 12.92
N LEU A 89 2.37 -0.65 14.25
CA LEU A 89 3.05 -1.78 14.88
C LEU A 89 2.40 -3.14 14.55
N ILE A 90 1.06 -3.20 14.49
CA ILE A 90 0.33 -4.42 14.07
C ILE A 90 0.64 -4.75 12.60
N ARG A 91 0.59 -3.75 11.72
CA ARG A 91 0.95 -3.86 10.30
C ARG A 91 2.37 -4.38 10.11
N GLN A 92 3.35 -3.81 10.82
CA GLN A 92 4.73 -4.27 10.75
C GLN A 92 4.88 -5.70 11.28
N SER A 93 4.23 -6.03 12.40
CA SER A 93 4.25 -7.39 12.96
C SER A 93 3.67 -8.44 12.01
N LEU A 94 2.66 -8.08 11.21
CA LEU A 94 2.09 -8.96 10.19
C LEU A 94 3.05 -9.15 9.00
N LEU A 95 3.70 -8.08 8.53
CA LEU A 95 4.72 -8.14 7.48
C LEU A 95 5.92 -9.01 7.90
N ASP A 96 6.44 -8.80 9.11
CA ASP A 96 7.49 -9.60 9.75
C ASP A 96 7.15 -11.12 9.77
N ILE A 97 5.90 -11.47 10.05
CA ILE A 97 5.43 -12.86 10.10
C ILE A 97 5.34 -13.46 8.68
N LEU A 98 4.83 -12.69 7.72
CA LEU A 98 4.73 -13.11 6.32
C LEU A 98 6.12 -13.34 5.70
N GLU A 99 7.06 -12.43 5.91
CA GLU A 99 8.45 -12.56 5.43
C GLU A 99 9.12 -13.82 6.01
N ARG A 100 8.95 -14.09 7.31
CA ARG A 100 9.45 -15.32 7.97
C ARG A 100 8.83 -16.61 7.43
N GLN A 101 7.69 -16.54 6.74
CA GLN A 101 7.09 -17.67 6.02
C GLN A 101 7.45 -17.71 4.53
N ALA A 102 8.37 -16.85 4.08
CA ALA A 102 8.72 -16.61 2.68
C ALA A 102 7.55 -16.11 1.81
N VAL A 103 6.60 -15.38 2.42
CA VAL A 103 5.60 -14.59 1.70
C VAL A 103 6.17 -13.18 1.53
N THR A 104 6.46 -12.79 0.29
CA THR A 104 7.10 -11.51 -0.05
C THR A 104 6.26 -10.70 -1.02
N PRO A 105 6.35 -9.36 -0.98
CA PRO A 105 5.72 -8.53 -1.99
C PRO A 105 6.35 -8.74 -3.37
N ILE A 106 5.61 -8.33 -4.38
CA ILE A 106 6.04 -8.28 -5.78
C ILE A 106 6.35 -6.81 -6.09
N ASP A 107 7.59 -6.52 -6.46
CA ASP A 107 8.02 -5.17 -6.86
C ASP A 107 7.54 -4.88 -8.29
N THR A 108 6.84 -3.74 -8.44
CA THR A 108 6.04 -3.44 -9.63
C THR A 108 6.40 -2.07 -10.20
N LEU A 109 6.30 -1.01 -9.39
CA LEU A 109 6.60 0.37 -9.78
C LEU A 109 7.98 0.51 -10.45
N GLY A 110 8.00 1.06 -11.66
CA GLY A 110 9.21 1.27 -12.45
C GLY A 110 9.72 0.04 -13.22
N TYR A 111 9.16 -1.15 -12.99
CA TYR A 111 9.51 -2.36 -13.72
C TYR A 111 8.63 -2.57 -14.97
N PRO A 112 9.09 -3.33 -15.98
CA PRO A 112 8.24 -3.78 -17.08
C PRO A 112 7.06 -4.61 -16.58
N PHE A 113 5.90 -4.47 -17.22
CA PHE A 113 4.71 -5.25 -16.91
C PHE A 113 4.91 -6.74 -17.26
N ASP A 114 4.66 -7.61 -16.28
CA ASP A 114 4.79 -9.07 -16.38
C ASP A 114 3.43 -9.77 -16.14
N PRO A 115 2.78 -10.30 -17.19
CA PRO A 115 1.49 -11.00 -17.10
C PRO A 115 1.47 -12.26 -16.21
N SER A 116 2.63 -12.79 -15.78
CA SER A 116 2.69 -13.96 -14.90
C SER A 116 2.47 -13.62 -13.42
N GLN A 117 2.56 -12.34 -13.05
CA GLN A 117 2.52 -11.87 -11.67
C GLN A 117 1.84 -10.49 -11.49
N MET A 118 1.41 -9.84 -12.58
CA MET A 118 0.74 -8.54 -12.59
C MET A 118 -0.52 -8.57 -13.46
N ASN A 119 -1.58 -7.92 -12.99
CA ASN A 119 -2.82 -7.67 -13.72
C ASN A 119 -2.93 -6.17 -14.05
N ALA A 120 -2.94 -5.85 -15.35
CA ALA A 120 -3.07 -4.47 -15.83
C ALA A 120 -4.53 -4.02 -15.76
N MET A 121 -4.87 -3.22 -14.75
CA MET A 121 -6.21 -2.66 -14.55
C MET A 121 -6.52 -1.52 -15.53
N GLY A 122 -5.50 -0.97 -16.18
CA GLY A 122 -5.62 0.08 -17.18
C GLY A 122 -4.28 0.49 -17.76
N ARG A 123 -4.33 1.43 -18.70
CA ARG A 123 -3.16 2.12 -19.24
C ARG A 123 -3.37 3.62 -19.20
N GLU A 124 -2.26 4.34 -19.15
CA GLU A 124 -2.22 5.80 -19.02
C GLU A 124 -0.97 6.31 -19.74
N ALA A 125 -1.08 7.40 -20.49
CA ALA A 125 0.04 7.95 -21.25
C ALA A 125 1.05 8.61 -20.29
N SER A 126 2.32 8.21 -20.37
CA SER A 126 3.38 8.76 -19.53
C SER A 126 4.50 9.37 -20.40
N PRO A 127 4.87 10.64 -20.20
CA PRO A 127 6.06 11.21 -20.83
C PRO A 127 7.36 10.87 -20.08
N GLU A 128 7.27 10.27 -18.88
CA GLU A 128 8.42 10.00 -17.99
C GLU A 128 8.83 8.52 -17.99
N ALA A 129 7.90 7.60 -18.24
CA ALA A 129 8.14 6.16 -18.22
C ALA A 129 8.11 5.54 -19.64
N PRO A 130 8.97 4.55 -19.95
CA PRO A 130 8.89 3.80 -21.20
C PRO A 130 7.54 3.07 -21.36
N PRO A 131 7.05 2.87 -22.59
CA PRO A 131 5.86 2.05 -22.83
C PRO A 131 6.02 0.63 -22.26
N ASN A 132 4.92 0.07 -21.74
CA ASN A 132 4.87 -1.20 -21.01
C ASN A 132 5.60 -1.22 -19.64
N THR A 133 6.04 -0.07 -19.10
CA THR A 133 6.49 0.04 -17.68
C THR A 133 5.31 0.29 -16.75
N VAL A 134 5.30 -0.31 -15.56
CA VAL A 134 4.32 -0.02 -14.51
C VAL A 134 4.60 1.35 -13.89
N ILE A 135 3.61 2.24 -13.96
CA ILE A 135 3.69 3.61 -13.40
C ILE A 135 2.94 3.77 -12.08
N LYS A 136 2.00 2.86 -11.78
CA LYS A 136 1.19 2.92 -10.56
C LYS A 136 0.78 1.52 -10.10
N GLU A 137 0.91 1.27 -8.80
CA GLU A 137 0.35 0.11 -8.13
C GLU A 137 -0.97 0.52 -7.47
N ILE A 138 -2.04 -0.23 -7.73
CA ILE A 138 -3.37 -0.05 -7.13
C ILE A 138 -3.55 -1.03 -5.96
N LEU A 139 -3.07 -2.26 -6.12
CA LEU A 139 -3.07 -3.30 -5.09
C LEU A 139 -1.76 -4.08 -5.15
N LYS A 140 -1.08 -4.22 -4.01
CA LYS A 140 0.22 -4.88 -3.93
C LYS A 140 0.11 -6.38 -4.22
N GLY A 141 0.95 -6.87 -5.13
CA GLY A 141 1.08 -8.30 -5.40
C GLY A 141 1.90 -9.00 -4.31
N TYR A 142 1.61 -10.28 -4.08
CA TYR A 142 2.34 -11.10 -3.12
C TYR A 142 2.58 -12.52 -3.68
N ARG A 143 3.79 -13.03 -3.45
CA ARG A 143 4.22 -14.39 -3.76
C ARG A 143 4.59 -15.14 -2.48
N TRP A 144 4.40 -16.45 -2.48
CA TRP A 144 4.88 -17.37 -1.46
C TRP A 144 5.89 -18.32 -2.09
N GLN A 145 7.15 -18.20 -1.69
CA GLN A 145 8.26 -18.84 -2.40
C GLN A 145 8.19 -18.48 -3.90
N ASP A 146 8.33 -19.44 -4.81
CA ASP A 146 8.26 -19.21 -6.26
C ASP A 146 6.82 -19.10 -6.82
N ARG A 147 5.78 -19.13 -5.98
CA ARG A 147 4.37 -19.13 -6.41
C ARG A 147 3.68 -17.82 -6.05
N VAL A 148 3.15 -17.11 -7.07
CA VAL A 148 2.22 -16.00 -6.87
C VAL A 148 1.01 -16.46 -6.06
N LEU A 149 0.72 -15.75 -4.95
CA LEU A 149 -0.53 -15.88 -4.22
C LEU A 149 -1.58 -14.96 -4.84
N ARG A 150 -1.23 -13.68 -5.00
CA ARG A 150 -2.06 -12.63 -5.58
C ARG A 150 -1.24 -11.77 -6.53
N GLU A 151 -1.70 -11.64 -7.75
CA GLU A 151 -1.13 -10.73 -8.76
C GLU A 151 -1.21 -9.28 -8.28
N ALA A 152 -0.21 -8.45 -8.63
CA ALA A 152 -0.28 -7.02 -8.40
C ALA A 152 -1.27 -6.36 -9.36
N GLN A 153 -2.14 -5.48 -8.88
CA GLN A 153 -3.02 -4.69 -9.73
C GLN A 153 -2.33 -3.37 -10.08
N VAL A 154 -2.11 -3.12 -11.37
CA VAL A 154 -1.22 -2.04 -11.84
C VAL A 154 -1.81 -1.21 -12.97
N ILE A 155 -1.34 0.02 -13.13
CA ILE A 155 -1.49 0.84 -14.34
C ILE A 155 -0.14 0.87 -15.07
N VAL A 156 -0.19 0.69 -16.39
CA VAL A 156 0.98 0.55 -17.26
C VAL A 156 1.07 1.74 -18.22
N ALA A 157 2.27 2.25 -18.46
CA ALA A 157 2.54 3.32 -19.42
C ALA A 157 2.17 2.90 -20.85
N GLU A 158 1.38 3.75 -21.52
CA GLU A 158 1.13 3.70 -22.96
C GLU A 158 1.98 4.75 -23.68
N ALA A 159 2.27 4.53 -24.97
CA ALA A 159 3.03 5.48 -25.78
C ALA A 159 2.20 6.74 -26.07
N THR A 160 2.77 7.92 -25.83
CA THR A 160 2.12 9.20 -26.14
C THR A 160 2.16 9.46 -27.65
N ASP A 161 1.06 9.11 -28.32
CA ASP A 161 0.96 9.07 -29.78
C ASP A 161 0.87 10.47 -30.42
N HIS A 162 2.02 11.15 -30.53
CA HIS A 162 2.16 12.46 -31.18
C HIS A 162 2.37 12.40 -32.71
N GLN A 163 2.20 11.23 -33.35
CA GLN A 163 2.62 10.96 -34.74
C GLN A 163 1.63 10.06 -35.53
N SER A 164 0.33 10.28 -35.38
CA SER A 164 -0.71 9.48 -36.06
C SER A 164 -1.86 10.30 -36.69
N SER A 165 -1.63 11.58 -37.00
CA SER A 165 -2.63 12.47 -37.62
C SER A 165 -2.07 13.42 -38.69
N SER A 166 -1.22 12.90 -39.59
CA SER A 166 -0.80 13.60 -40.82
C SER A 166 -0.57 12.64 -42.00
N SER A 167 -1.66 12.27 -42.68
CA SER A 167 -1.71 11.60 -44.00
C SER A 167 -3.07 11.85 -44.65
#